data_AF-A0A971L6Y3-F1
#
_entry.id   AF-A0A971L6Y3-F1
#
_cell.length_a   1.000
_cell.length_b   1.000
_cell.length_c   1.000
_cell.angle_alpha   90.00
_cell.angle_beta   90.00
_cell.angle_gamma   90.00
#
_symmetry.space_group_name_H-M   'P 1'
#
loop_
_entity.id
_entity.type
_entity.pdbx_description
1 polymer ?
#
loop_
_entity_poly.entity_id
_entity_poly.type
_entity_poly.pdbx_seq_one_letter_code
_entity_poly.pdbx_strand_id
1 'polypeptide(L)'
;VGRSDYVSLMEKVGIDVVISPRLLTAAAILKFVRRGEIISVSWLGQDKAEMIEFVVSQEYKSAGIPLQQLNFPSHAIVGAIARGEEIIVPGGKDFIIPGDHVIVFALPKAVAAVQDFFGNK
;
A
#
# COMPACT_ATOMS: atom_id res chain seq x y z
N VAL A 1 -13.38 -20.19 4.64
CA VAL A 1 -13.74 -21.28 3.69
C VAL A 1 -12.47 -22.04 3.28
N GLY A 2 -12.51 -23.39 3.20
CA GLY A 2 -11.32 -24.22 2.94
C GLY A 2 -10.87 -24.32 1.47
N ARG A 3 -11.73 -23.95 0.51
CA ARG A 3 -11.44 -23.92 -0.93
C ARG A 3 -11.67 -22.51 -1.48
N SER A 4 -10.64 -21.93 -2.11
CA SER A 4 -10.67 -20.60 -2.72
C SER A 4 -11.73 -20.46 -3.82
N ASP A 5 -12.05 -21.55 -4.52
CA ASP A 5 -12.99 -21.58 -5.64
C ASP A 5 -14.44 -21.21 -5.24
N TYR A 6 -14.77 -21.29 -3.95
CA TYR A 6 -16.09 -20.96 -3.43
C TYR A 6 -16.28 -19.47 -3.13
N VAL A 7 -15.21 -18.68 -3.11
CA VAL A 7 -15.26 -17.23 -2.80
C VAL A 7 -16.21 -16.52 -3.76
N SER A 8 -16.03 -16.72 -5.07
CA SER A 8 -16.87 -16.10 -6.11
C SER A 8 -18.31 -16.61 -6.16
N LEU A 9 -18.58 -17.80 -5.58
CA LEU A 9 -19.94 -18.34 -5.48
C LEU A 9 -20.68 -17.75 -4.28
N MET A 10 -19.99 -17.53 -3.17
CA MET A 10 -20.55 -16.93 -1.96
C MET A 10 -20.90 -15.45 -2.13
N GLU A 11 -20.08 -14.68 -2.88
CA GLU A 11 -20.42 -13.31 -3.27
C GLU A 11 -21.77 -13.24 -4.02
N LYS A 12 -22.05 -14.22 -4.90
CA LYS A 12 -23.30 -14.28 -5.67
C LYS A 12 -24.53 -14.63 -4.84
N VAL A 13 -24.35 -15.23 -3.67
CA VAL A 13 -25.44 -15.64 -2.76
C VAL A 13 -25.74 -14.55 -1.71
N GLY A 14 -25.12 -13.37 -1.84
CA GLY A 14 -25.37 -12.23 -0.96
C GLY A 14 -24.56 -12.28 0.34
N ILE A 15 -23.44 -12.99 0.35
CA ILE A 15 -22.47 -12.90 1.44
C ILE A 15 -21.52 -11.75 1.14
N ASP A 16 -21.56 -10.71 1.98
CA ASP A 16 -20.80 -9.46 1.77
C ASP A 16 -19.29 -9.61 1.94
N VAL A 17 -18.84 -10.55 2.78
CA VAL A 17 -17.41 -10.76 3.08
C VAL A 17 -17.08 -12.24 3.19
N VAL A 18 -16.13 -12.70 2.37
CA VAL A 18 -15.63 -14.08 2.41
C VAL A 18 -14.14 -14.09 2.70
N ILE A 19 -13.76 -14.68 3.84
CA ILE A 19 -12.36 -14.85 4.23
C ILE A 19 -11.91 -16.29 3.94
N SER A 20 -10.81 -16.41 3.18
CA SER A 20 -10.13 -17.69 2.91
C SER A 20 -8.80 -17.75 3.66
N PRO A 21 -8.69 -18.56 4.72
CA PRO A 21 -7.42 -18.74 5.44
C PRO A 21 -6.28 -19.16 4.51
N ARG A 22 -6.57 -19.99 3.50
CA ARG A 22 -5.58 -20.41 2.49
C ARG A 22 -5.01 -19.23 1.69
N LEU A 23 -5.87 -18.30 1.26
CA LEU A 23 -5.44 -17.11 0.54
C LEU A 23 -4.66 -16.16 1.47
N LEU A 24 -5.12 -15.98 2.71
CA LEU A 24 -4.43 -15.17 3.71
C LEU A 24 -3.02 -15.72 4.00
N THR A 25 -2.88 -17.02 4.20
CA THR A 25 -1.57 -17.66 4.43
C THR A 25 -0.66 -17.51 3.21
N ALA A 26 -1.17 -17.70 1.99
CA ALA A 26 -0.37 -17.50 0.78
C ALA A 26 0.09 -16.04 0.63
N ALA A 27 -0.78 -15.07 0.90
CA ALA A 27 -0.44 -13.65 0.91
C ALA A 27 0.63 -13.33 1.96
N ALA A 28 0.52 -13.89 3.16
CA ALA A 28 1.52 -13.74 4.21
C ALA A 28 2.89 -14.29 3.79
N ILE A 29 2.94 -15.47 3.15
CA ILE A 29 4.21 -16.02 2.62
C ILE A 29 4.77 -15.12 1.51
N LEU A 30 3.94 -14.70 0.56
CA LEU A 30 4.35 -13.83 -0.54
C LEU A 30 4.94 -12.50 -0.04
N LYS A 31 4.40 -11.95 1.07
CA LYS A 31 4.95 -10.76 1.73
C LYS A 31 6.41 -10.94 2.15
N PHE A 32 6.81 -12.12 2.64
CA PHE A 32 8.19 -12.38 3.05
C PHE A 32 9.12 -12.77 1.89
N VAL A 33 8.57 -13.33 0.80
CA VAL A 33 9.36 -13.78 -0.36
C VAL A 33 9.62 -12.66 -1.36
N ARG A 34 8.72 -11.67 -1.48
CA ARG A 34 8.92 -10.52 -2.37
C ARG A 34 10.06 -9.65 -1.84
N ARG A 35 11.14 -9.53 -2.63
CA ARG A 35 12.25 -8.59 -2.38
C ARG A 35 11.89 -7.21 -2.95
N GLY A 36 12.09 -6.17 -2.14
CA GLY A 36 11.84 -4.76 -2.48
C GLY A 36 11.07 -4.04 -1.38
N GLU A 37 11.12 -2.71 -1.34
CA GLU A 37 10.51 -1.80 -0.34
C GLU A 37 8.96 -1.79 -0.35
N ILE A 38 8.32 -2.87 -0.86
CA ILE A 38 6.89 -2.99 -1.05
C ILE A 38 6.36 -4.07 -0.10
N ILE A 39 5.63 -3.64 0.94
CA ILE A 39 5.23 -4.50 2.06
C ILE A 39 3.89 -5.20 1.79
N SER A 40 3.02 -4.64 0.95
CA SER A 40 1.71 -5.20 0.62
C SER A 40 1.11 -4.54 -0.61
N VAL A 41 0.35 -5.28 -1.43
CA VAL A 41 -0.54 -4.75 -2.48
C VAL A 41 -1.93 -5.31 -2.22
N SER A 42 -2.90 -4.46 -1.93
CA SER A 42 -4.30 -4.86 -1.76
C SER A 42 -5.20 -4.12 -2.74
N TRP A 43 -6.14 -4.83 -3.35
CA TRP A 43 -7.14 -4.26 -4.24
C TRP A 43 -8.26 -3.63 -3.43
N LEU A 44 -8.61 -2.37 -3.71
CA LEU A 44 -9.77 -1.71 -3.14
C LEU A 44 -10.91 -1.64 -4.17
N GLY A 45 -12.04 -2.29 -3.84
CA GLY A 45 -13.25 -2.31 -4.66
C GLY A 45 -13.15 -3.21 -5.90
N GLN A 46 -14.10 -3.04 -6.83
CA GLN A 46 -14.10 -3.72 -8.13
C GLN A 46 -13.08 -3.08 -9.10
N ASP A 47 -11.80 -3.35 -8.87
CA ASP A 47 -10.69 -3.22 -9.85
C ASP A 47 -10.16 -1.83 -10.19
N LYS A 48 -10.02 -0.88 -9.26
CA LYS A 48 -9.51 0.46 -9.65
C LYS A 48 -8.34 1.04 -8.87
N ALA A 49 -8.12 0.68 -7.61
CA ALA A 49 -7.01 1.22 -6.85
C ALA A 49 -6.27 0.13 -6.08
N GLU A 50 -4.94 0.25 -6.08
CA GLU A 50 -4.02 -0.57 -5.30
C GLU A 50 -3.58 0.22 -4.07
N MET A 51 -3.64 -0.43 -2.91
CA MET A 51 -3.03 0.06 -1.68
C MET A 51 -1.64 -0.54 -1.54
N ILE A 52 -0.62 0.31 -1.40
CA ILE A 52 0.78 -0.07 -1.32
C ILE A 52 1.40 0.52 -0.07
N GLU A 53 2.10 -0.31 0.70
CA GLU A 53 2.84 0.12 1.89
C GLU A 53 4.34 0.13 1.60
N PHE A 54 5.01 1.25 1.88
CA PHE A 54 6.44 1.47 1.69
C PHE A 54 7.15 1.70 3.03
N VAL A 55 8.29 1.03 3.25
CA VAL A 55 9.24 1.46 4.30
C VAL A 55 10.16 2.50 3.69
N VAL A 56 10.21 3.68 4.28
CA VAL A 56 11.06 4.77 3.78
C VAL A 56 12.52 4.49 4.14
N SER A 57 13.38 4.41 3.12
CA SER A 57 14.81 4.16 3.28
C SER A 57 15.53 5.32 3.99
N GLN A 58 16.74 5.03 4.50
CA GLN A 58 17.60 6.06 5.09
C GLN A 58 18.14 7.03 4.04
N GLU A 59 18.21 6.63 2.76
CA GLU A 59 18.68 7.44 1.65
C GLU A 59 17.56 8.28 0.98
N TYR A 60 16.36 8.29 1.55
CA TYR A 60 15.21 9.01 0.99
C TYR A 60 15.46 10.53 0.91
N LYS A 61 15.67 11.03 -0.32
CA LYS A 61 16.13 12.41 -0.59
C LYS A 61 15.11 13.50 -0.24
N SER A 62 13.83 13.15 -0.16
CA SER A 62 12.75 14.12 0.09
C SER A 62 12.27 14.11 1.54
N ALA A 63 13.06 13.54 2.45
CA ALA A 63 12.77 13.54 3.87
C ALA A 63 12.55 14.97 4.42
N GLY A 64 11.51 15.16 5.22
CA GLY A 64 11.22 16.43 5.88
C GLY A 64 10.57 17.51 5.00
N ILE A 65 10.36 17.25 3.70
CA ILE A 65 9.66 18.19 2.81
C ILE A 65 8.15 18.01 2.98
N PRO A 66 7.38 19.11 3.19
CA PRO A 66 5.92 19.04 3.26
C PRO A 66 5.30 18.37 2.04
N LEU A 67 4.31 17.49 2.25
CA LEU A 67 3.66 16.73 1.18
C LEU A 67 3.13 17.61 0.04
N GLN A 68 2.62 18.80 0.35
CA GLN A 68 2.12 19.76 -0.65
C GLN A 68 3.22 20.36 -1.55
N GLN A 69 4.49 20.24 -1.16
CA GLN A 69 5.65 20.74 -1.92
C GLN A 69 6.35 19.60 -2.67
N LEU A 70 5.96 18.35 -2.44
CA LEU A 70 6.50 17.20 -3.16
C LEU A 70 5.90 17.13 -4.55
N ASN A 71 6.73 16.82 -5.54
CA ASN A 71 6.27 16.42 -6.86
C ASN A 71 5.79 14.96 -6.81
N PHE A 72 4.72 14.70 -6.07
CA PHE A 72 4.20 13.36 -5.86
C PHE A 72 3.56 12.81 -7.15
N PRO A 73 3.69 11.50 -7.45
CA PRO A 73 3.12 10.93 -8.66
C PRO A 73 1.61 11.20 -8.81
N SER A 74 1.22 11.66 -9.99
CA SER A 74 -0.20 11.86 -10.31
C SER A 74 -0.96 10.53 -10.21
N HIS A 75 -2.25 10.58 -9.86
CA HIS A 75 -3.10 9.39 -9.69
C HIS A 75 -2.66 8.46 -8.55
N ALA A 76 -1.91 9.00 -7.60
CA ALA A 76 -1.60 8.39 -6.32
C ALA A 76 -1.83 9.40 -5.19
N ILE A 77 -2.09 8.91 -3.98
CA ILE A 77 -2.26 9.72 -2.77
C ILE A 77 -1.69 9.00 -1.55
N VAL A 78 -1.05 9.74 -0.65
CA VAL A 78 -0.65 9.22 0.66
C VAL A 78 -1.90 9.14 1.53
N GLY A 79 -2.24 7.93 1.96
CA GLY A 79 -3.41 7.66 2.80
C GLY A 79 -3.10 7.73 4.29
N ALA A 80 -1.92 7.28 4.70
CA ALA A 80 -1.46 7.30 6.10
C ALA A 80 0.06 7.26 6.18
N ILE A 81 0.61 7.84 7.25
CA ILE A 81 2.01 7.68 7.63
C ILE A 81 2.01 7.02 9.01
N ALA A 82 2.56 5.82 9.10
CA ALA A 82 2.80 5.12 10.36
C ALA A 82 4.23 5.38 10.81
N ARG A 83 4.38 6.09 11.94
CA ARG A 83 5.67 6.51 12.51
C ARG A 83 5.82 5.90 13.90
N GLY A 84 6.55 4.79 13.98
CA GLY A 84 6.60 4.00 15.20
C GLY A 84 5.20 3.47 15.57
N GLU A 85 4.66 3.91 16.70
CA GLU A 85 3.31 3.54 17.16
C GLU A 85 2.23 4.56 16.77
N GLU A 86 2.60 5.69 16.16
CA GLU A 86 1.66 6.73 15.77
C GLU A 86 1.16 6.53 14.33
N ILE A 87 -0.14 6.72 14.12
CA ILE A 87 -0.75 6.78 12.80
C ILE A 87 -1.17 8.21 12.50
N ILE A 88 -0.58 8.79 11.46
CA ILE A 88 -0.82 10.15 11.00
C ILE A 88 -1.71 10.11 9.76
N VAL A 89 -2.85 10.80 9.80
CA VAL A 89 -3.66 11.10 8.61
C VAL A 89 -3.08 12.35 7.95
N PRO A 90 -2.43 12.23 6.79
CA PRO A 90 -1.62 13.30 6.23
C PRO A 90 -2.45 14.48 5.70
N GLY A 91 -2.09 15.68 6.13
CA GLY A 91 -2.40 16.94 5.46
C GLY A 91 -1.21 17.45 4.64
N GLY A 92 -1.38 18.60 3.98
CA GLY A 92 -0.34 19.16 3.11
C GLY A 92 0.96 19.60 3.81
N LYS A 93 0.89 19.85 5.13
CA LYS A 93 2.04 20.29 5.95
C LYS A 93 2.84 19.14 6.54
N ASP A 94 2.24 17.95 6.59
CA ASP A 94 2.93 16.75 7.07
C ASP A 94 4.05 16.37 6.11
N PHE A 95 5.01 15.61 6.61
CA PHE A 95 6.19 15.22 5.85
C PHE A 95 6.61 13.80 6.25
N ILE A 96 7.25 13.13 5.30
CA ILE A 96 7.73 11.76 5.43
C ILE A 96 9.20 11.81 5.91
N ILE A 97 9.59 10.87 6.77
CA ILE A 97 10.97 10.70 7.23
C ILE A 97 11.42 9.23 7.12
N PRO A 98 12.73 8.95 7.12
CA PRO A 98 13.25 7.58 7.14
C PRO A 98 12.67 6.73 8.28
N GLY A 99 12.35 5.48 7.98
CA GLY A 99 11.71 4.56 8.91
C GLY A 99 10.18 4.67 9.01
N ASP A 100 9.57 5.70 8.40
CA ASP A 100 8.11 5.74 8.26
C ASP A 100 7.62 4.57 7.40
N HIS A 101 6.46 4.04 7.77
CA HIS A 101 5.66 3.14 6.96
C HIS A 101 4.57 3.96 6.28
N VAL A 102 4.70 4.19 4.97
CA VAL A 102 3.81 5.06 4.20
C VAL A 102 2.81 4.23 3.41
N ILE A 103 1.52 4.42 3.68
CA ILE A 103 0.44 3.79 2.94
C ILE A 103 0.02 4.72 1.80
N VAL A 104 0.09 4.21 0.57
CA VAL A 104 -0.24 4.93 -0.66
C VAL A 104 -1.36 4.22 -1.38
N PHE A 105 -2.37 4.99 -1.84
CA PHE A 105 -3.36 4.49 -2.78
C PHE A 105 -3.02 4.99 -4.17
N ALA A 106 -2.93 4.09 -5.14
CA ALA A 106 -2.58 4.41 -6.52
C ALA A 106 -3.46 3.67 -7.51
N LEU A 107 -3.76 4.28 -8.65
CA LEU A 107 -4.28 3.54 -9.79
C LEU A 107 -3.16 2.63 -10.35
N PRO A 108 -3.47 1.46 -10.97
CA PRO A 108 -2.46 0.53 -11.50
C PRO A 108 -1.39 1.20 -12.39
N LYS A 109 -1.79 2.19 -13.19
CA LYS A 109 -0.88 2.97 -14.07
C LYS A 109 0.14 3.84 -13.32
N ALA A 110 -0.10 4.17 -12.06
CA ALA A 110 0.75 5.03 -11.24
C ALA A 110 1.68 4.25 -10.30
N VAL A 111 1.46 2.94 -10.16
CA VAL A 111 2.21 2.07 -9.24
C VAL A 111 3.72 2.14 -9.47
N ALA A 112 4.16 2.03 -10.73
CA ALA A 112 5.58 2.11 -11.08
C ALA A 112 6.18 3.47 -10.71
N ALA A 113 5.47 4.58 -10.95
CA ALA A 113 5.95 5.91 -10.60
C ALA A 113 6.03 6.14 -9.08
N VAL A 114 5.11 5.53 -8.31
CA VAL A 114 5.17 5.54 -6.84
C VAL A 114 6.36 4.71 -6.35
N GLN A 115 6.61 3.55 -6.93
CA GLN A 115 7.79 2.74 -6.61
C GLN A 115 9.09 3.50 -6.88
N ASP A 116 9.20 4.18 -8.02
CA ASP A 116 10.36 5.01 -8.34
C ASP A 116 10.52 6.22 -7.40
N PHE A 117 9.41 6.74 -6.86
CA PHE A 117 9.43 7.87 -5.93
C PHE A 117 9.99 7.50 -4.55
N PHE A 118 9.67 6.29 -4.07
CA PHE A 118 10.21 5.77 -2.80
C PHE A 118 11.51 4.99 -2.97
N GLY A 119 11.79 4.49 -4.18
CA GLY A 119 12.93 3.65 -4.51
C GLY A 119 14.28 4.37 -4.43
N ASN A 120 15.29 3.67 -3.92
CA ASN A 120 16.67 4.13 -3.90
C ASN A 120 17.24 4.35 -5.32
N LYS A 121 17.47 5.62 -5.69
CA LYS A 121 18.45 6.02 -6.71
C LYS A 121 19.67 6.64 -6.07
#